data_AF-I1ZLI2-F1
#
_entry.id   AF-I1ZLI2-F1
#
_cell.length_a   1.000
_cell.length_b   1.000
_cell.length_c   1.000
_cell.angle_alpha   90.00
_cell.angle_beta   90.00
_cell.angle_gamma   90.00
#
_symmetry.space_group_name_H-M   'P 1'
#
loop_
_entity.id
_entity.type
_entity.pdbx_description
1 polymer ?
#
loop_
_entity_poly.entity_id
_entity_poly.type
_entity_poly.pdbx_seq_one_letter_code
_entity_poly.pdbx_strand_id
1 'polypeptide(L)'
;MLRNDIQRITALTRKALEYYEEKGFIHPRRLENGYREYSEKDVEILNKITLFKKLGLTITEIKDCLKSDGATASSILRRKEQELESDEKRKVVFDLYIKGADTDLINEKLAVIEAEDSIYKRLERAFPGYLGQCLFAAYQPFLQEPLSKDGEEAFEKYIQYLDSLPTFELSREEQDYIDELSSSFNMQTLKDVNEAKIAAVENYEKWHNENKETISIYDSYLNSDDYKTSPMKHIQDQLKTFLVDHHYYELAIPLIRQFSKSYDHYYKKLTEASDYYLKQKGDAPQ
;
A
#
# COMPACT_ATOMS: atom_id res chain seq x y z
N MET A 1 33.27 2.25 -12.42
CA MET A 1 33.06 1.06 -13.30
C MET A 1 31.99 1.38 -14.33
N LEU A 2 32.13 0.94 -15.58
CA LEU A 2 31.11 1.16 -16.61
C LEU A 2 30.08 0.04 -16.63
N ARG A 3 28.97 0.24 -17.33
CA ARG A 3 27.85 -0.72 -17.41
C ARG A 3 28.32 -2.15 -17.74
N ASN A 4 29.16 -2.31 -18.76
CA ASN A 4 29.61 -3.65 -19.18
C ASN A 4 30.37 -4.38 -18.06
N ASP A 5 31.16 -3.66 -17.27
CA ASP A 5 31.88 -4.22 -16.12
C ASP A 5 30.89 -4.69 -15.05
N ILE A 6 29.90 -3.85 -14.73
CA ILE A 6 28.87 -4.19 -13.73
C ILE A 6 28.00 -5.35 -14.17
N GLN A 7 27.62 -5.43 -15.44
CA GLN A 7 26.85 -6.56 -15.96
C GLN A 7 27.63 -7.87 -15.82
N ARG A 8 28.97 -7.85 -15.97
CA ARG A 8 29.82 -9.03 -15.78
C ARG A 8 29.96 -9.40 -14.30
N ILE A 9 30.08 -8.43 -13.40
CA ILE A 9 30.25 -8.67 -11.96
C ILE A 9 28.95 -9.16 -11.32
N THR A 10 27.83 -8.51 -11.63
CA THR A 10 26.53 -8.74 -10.97
C THR A 10 25.64 -9.74 -11.72
N ALA A 11 26.01 -10.10 -12.95
CA ALA A 11 25.17 -10.85 -13.89
C ALA A 11 23.80 -10.19 -14.21
N LEU A 12 23.64 -8.90 -13.91
CA LEU A 12 22.42 -8.16 -14.19
C LEU A 12 22.35 -7.72 -15.65
N THR A 13 21.14 -7.71 -16.20
CA THR A 13 20.90 -7.15 -17.53
C THR A 13 20.90 -5.62 -17.47
N ARG A 14 21.10 -4.96 -18.62
CA ARG A 14 20.97 -3.50 -18.72
C ARG A 14 19.64 -3.01 -18.16
N LYS A 15 18.53 -3.66 -18.50
CA LYS A 15 17.19 -3.30 -18.02
C LYS A 15 17.06 -3.44 -16.50
N ALA A 16 17.68 -4.44 -15.89
CA ALA A 16 17.68 -4.59 -14.43
C ALA A 16 18.45 -3.45 -13.74
N LEU A 17 19.59 -3.03 -14.30
CA LEU A 17 20.33 -1.87 -13.79
C LEU A 17 19.52 -0.58 -13.89
N GLU A 18 18.88 -0.33 -15.04
CA GLU A 18 17.99 0.82 -15.25
C GLU A 18 16.82 0.79 -14.25
N TYR A 19 16.20 -0.37 -14.05
CA TYR A 19 15.12 -0.57 -13.09
C TYR A 19 15.55 -0.27 -11.64
N TYR A 20 16.73 -0.73 -11.21
CA TYR A 20 17.20 -0.47 -9.84
C TYR A 20 17.65 0.98 -9.62
N GLU A 21 18.13 1.67 -10.67
CA GLU A 21 18.34 3.11 -10.65
C GLU A 21 17.01 3.86 -10.52
N GLU A 22 15.99 3.48 -11.31
CA GLU A 22 14.65 4.07 -11.25
C GLU A 22 13.99 3.86 -9.87
N LYS A 23 14.15 2.68 -9.28
CA LYS A 23 13.68 2.37 -7.92
C LYS A 23 14.53 2.99 -6.81
N GLY A 24 15.56 3.77 -7.16
CA GLY A 24 16.38 4.52 -6.20
C GLY A 24 17.30 3.66 -5.33
N PHE A 25 17.60 2.44 -5.74
CA PHE A 25 18.57 1.60 -5.02
C PHE A 25 20.01 2.07 -5.24
N ILE A 26 20.29 2.58 -6.43
CA ILE A 26 21.62 3.06 -6.83
C ILE A 26 21.47 4.41 -7.54
N HIS A 27 22.52 5.22 -7.44
CA HIS A 27 22.57 6.53 -8.07
C HIS A 27 23.94 6.72 -8.75
N PRO A 28 24.21 5.98 -9.84
CA PRO A 28 25.49 6.05 -10.53
C PRO A 28 25.73 7.47 -11.06
N ARG A 29 26.99 7.92 -11.01
CA ARG A 29 27.38 9.23 -11.53
C ARG A 29 27.22 9.26 -13.04
N ARG A 30 26.68 10.35 -13.59
CA ARG A 30 26.70 10.59 -15.04
C ARG A 30 27.97 11.35 -15.42
N LEU A 31 28.73 10.80 -16.37
CA LEU A 31 29.90 11.43 -16.97
C LEU A 31 29.47 12.47 -18.01
N GLU A 32 30.38 13.36 -18.40
CA GLU A 32 30.12 14.43 -19.39
C GLU A 32 29.63 13.89 -20.74
N ASN A 33 30.03 12.68 -21.09
CA ASN A 33 29.62 11.98 -22.32
C ASN A 33 28.26 11.24 -22.19
N GLY A 34 27.53 11.43 -21.09
CA GLY A 34 26.23 10.82 -20.83
C GLY A 34 26.28 9.36 -20.35
N TYR A 35 27.47 8.75 -20.22
CA TYR A 35 27.60 7.39 -19.69
C TYR A 35 27.48 7.36 -18.17
N ARG A 36 27.03 6.21 -17.66
CA ARG A 36 26.93 5.93 -16.22
C ARG A 36 28.24 5.34 -15.70
N GLU A 37 28.73 5.93 -14.63
CA GLU A 37 29.85 5.45 -13.84
C GLU A 37 29.31 4.96 -12.48
N TYR A 38 29.44 3.65 -12.26
CA TYR A 38 29.04 2.96 -11.04
C TYR A 38 30.21 2.93 -10.05
N SER A 39 29.93 3.24 -8.79
CA SER A 39 30.83 3.13 -7.65
C SER A 39 30.92 1.69 -7.12
N GLU A 40 31.91 1.39 -6.29
CA GLU A 40 31.99 0.09 -5.58
C GLU A 40 30.75 -0.14 -4.68
N LYS A 41 30.25 0.93 -4.06
CA LYS A 41 29.02 0.87 -3.25
C LYS A 41 27.79 0.46 -4.09
N ASP A 42 27.68 0.94 -5.32
CA ASP A 42 26.61 0.52 -6.22
C ASP A 42 26.70 -1.00 -6.50
N VAL A 43 27.91 -1.53 -6.66
CA VAL A 43 28.13 -2.97 -6.87
C VAL A 43 27.74 -3.79 -5.65
N GLU A 44 28.11 -3.34 -4.45
CA GLU A 44 27.72 -4.00 -3.21
C GLU A 44 26.19 -4.05 -3.06
N ILE A 45 25.51 -2.94 -3.34
CA ILE A 45 24.05 -2.86 -3.30
C ILE A 45 23.43 -3.80 -4.33
N LEU A 46 23.89 -3.78 -5.58
CA LEU A 46 23.37 -4.64 -6.67
C LEU A 46 23.59 -6.13 -6.38
N ASN A 47 24.72 -6.50 -5.77
CA ASN A 47 24.98 -7.87 -5.34
C ASN A 47 24.04 -8.30 -4.22
N LYS A 48 23.78 -7.44 -3.22
CA LYS A 48 22.79 -7.71 -2.17
C LYS A 48 21.38 -7.86 -2.75
N ILE A 49 20.97 -6.98 -3.66
CA ILE A 49 19.67 -7.07 -4.36
C ILE A 49 19.56 -8.41 -5.08
N THR A 50 20.61 -8.82 -5.81
CA THR A 50 20.63 -10.09 -6.54
C THR A 50 20.50 -11.28 -5.59
N LEU A 51 21.21 -11.26 -4.46
CA LEU A 51 21.11 -12.28 -3.42
C LEU A 51 19.67 -12.36 -2.88
N PHE A 52 19.09 -11.25 -2.45
CA PHE A 52 17.74 -11.23 -1.89
C PHE A 52 16.67 -11.62 -2.91
N LYS A 53 16.82 -11.23 -4.18
CA LYS A 53 15.94 -11.70 -5.26
C LYS A 53 15.99 -13.22 -5.41
N LYS A 54 17.17 -13.84 -5.32
CA LYS A 54 17.34 -15.30 -5.35
C LYS A 54 16.71 -15.99 -4.14
N LEU A 55 16.67 -15.32 -2.99
CA LEU A 55 15.97 -15.77 -1.78
C LEU A 55 14.44 -15.56 -1.86
N GLY A 56 13.92 -15.07 -2.99
CA GLY A 56 12.48 -14.89 -3.18
C GLY A 56 11.91 -13.63 -2.52
N LEU A 57 12.74 -12.66 -2.14
CA LEU A 57 12.25 -11.39 -1.62
C LEU A 57 11.68 -10.52 -2.76
N THR A 58 10.60 -9.83 -2.42
CA THR A 58 9.98 -8.75 -3.18
C THR A 58 10.89 -7.51 -3.16
N ILE A 59 10.65 -6.59 -4.09
CA ILE A 59 11.45 -5.36 -4.19
C ILE A 59 11.32 -4.50 -2.93
N THR A 60 10.15 -4.48 -2.29
CA THR A 60 10.00 -3.71 -1.06
C THR A 60 10.70 -4.35 0.12
N GLU A 61 10.59 -5.68 0.31
CA GLU A 61 11.35 -6.38 1.35
C GLU A 61 12.85 -6.14 1.20
N ILE A 62 13.34 -6.08 -0.04
CA ILE A 62 14.75 -5.74 -0.35
C ILE A 62 15.09 -4.33 0.11
N LYS A 63 14.24 -3.34 -0.20
CA LYS A 63 14.40 -1.94 0.24
C LYS A 63 14.46 -1.85 1.77
N ASP A 64 13.61 -2.59 2.46
CA ASP A 64 13.53 -2.58 3.92
C ASP A 64 14.77 -3.26 4.55
N CYS A 65 15.21 -4.40 4.00
CA CYS A 65 16.45 -5.07 4.40
C CYS A 65 17.70 -4.21 4.18
N LEU A 66 17.74 -3.40 3.13
CA LEU A 66 18.88 -2.52 2.84
C LEU A 66 18.94 -1.28 3.76
N LYS A 67 17.81 -0.85 4.33
CA LYS A 67 17.72 0.31 5.24
C LYS A 67 18.06 -0.01 6.69
N SER A 68 17.88 -1.26 7.13
CA SER A 68 17.97 -1.65 8.54
C SER A 68 19.20 -2.51 8.89
N ASP A 69 19.58 -2.49 10.16
CA ASP A 69 20.55 -3.40 10.78
C ASP A 69 19.90 -4.73 11.20
N GLY A 70 19.48 -5.54 10.22
CA GLY A 70 19.13 -6.96 10.42
C GLY A 70 17.79 -7.27 11.14
N ALA A 71 17.27 -6.37 11.99
CA ALA A 71 15.99 -6.57 12.68
C ALA A 71 14.81 -6.77 11.70
N THR A 72 14.83 -6.06 10.58
CA THR A 72 13.83 -6.19 9.51
C THR A 72 13.94 -7.51 8.75
N ALA A 73 15.15 -8.05 8.58
CA ALA A 73 15.33 -9.34 7.92
C ALA A 73 14.71 -10.47 8.77
N SER A 74 14.89 -10.41 10.10
CA SER A 74 14.27 -11.36 11.03
C SER A 74 12.75 -11.27 11.05
N SER A 75 12.17 -10.07 10.96
CA SER A 75 10.71 -9.91 10.90
C SER A 75 10.13 -10.42 9.57
N ILE A 76 10.82 -10.18 8.45
CA ILE A 76 10.45 -10.74 7.14
C ILE A 76 10.50 -12.27 7.16
N LEU A 77 11.56 -12.87 7.71
CA LEU A 77 11.68 -14.31 7.84
C LEU A 77 10.52 -14.89 8.66
N ARG A 78 10.26 -14.33 9.84
CA ARG A 78 9.17 -14.76 10.73
C ARG A 78 7.81 -14.70 10.02
N ARG A 79 7.53 -13.63 9.25
CA ARG A 79 6.28 -13.53 8.48
C ARG A 79 6.19 -14.62 7.40
N LYS A 80 7.29 -14.89 6.68
CA LYS A 80 7.32 -15.96 5.67
C LYS A 80 7.12 -17.35 6.30
N GLU A 81 7.68 -17.60 7.48
CA GLU A 81 7.47 -18.84 8.24
C GLU A 81 5.99 -19.00 8.63
N GLN A 82 5.36 -17.93 9.12
CA GLN A 82 3.94 -17.92 9.45
C GLN A 82 3.06 -18.17 8.22
N GLU A 83 3.36 -17.51 7.09
CA GLU A 83 2.64 -17.73 5.82
C GLU A 83 2.74 -19.19 5.37
N LEU A 84 3.94 -19.78 5.43
CA LEU A 84 4.16 -21.17 5.07
C LEU A 84 3.39 -22.12 6.01
N GLU A 85 3.43 -21.89 7.32
CA GLU A 85 2.69 -22.69 8.30
C GLU A 85 1.18 -22.63 8.02
N SER A 86 0.63 -21.43 7.76
CA SER A 86 -0.78 -21.29 7.41
C SER A 86 -1.13 -22.01 6.11
N ASP A 87 -0.26 -21.96 5.09
CA ASP A 87 -0.47 -22.65 3.82
C ASP A 87 -0.39 -24.17 3.96
N GLU A 88 0.50 -24.69 4.82
CA GLU A 88 0.54 -26.10 5.19
C GLU A 88 -0.74 -26.54 5.91
N LYS A 89 -1.24 -25.74 6.86
CA LYS A 89 -2.54 -26.00 7.51
C LYS A 89 -3.68 -26.02 6.48
N ARG A 90 -3.74 -25.04 5.56
CA ARG A 90 -4.75 -24.98 4.49
C ARG A 90 -4.68 -26.17 3.56
N LYS A 91 -3.48 -26.62 3.19
CA LYS A 91 -3.28 -27.83 2.38
C LYS A 91 -3.88 -29.06 3.05
N VAL A 92 -3.70 -29.22 4.36
CA VAL A 92 -4.30 -30.33 5.12
C VAL A 92 -5.83 -30.25 5.10
N VAL A 93 -6.39 -29.05 5.27
CA VAL A 93 -7.85 -28.86 5.18
C VAL A 93 -8.38 -29.15 3.78
N PHE A 94 -7.65 -28.76 2.74
CA PHE A 94 -8.02 -29.07 1.36
C PHE A 94 -7.95 -30.57 1.05
N ASP A 95 -7.00 -31.30 1.64
CA ASP A 95 -6.96 -32.78 1.56
C ASP A 95 -8.17 -33.43 2.25
N LEU A 96 -8.66 -32.88 3.37
CA LEU A 96 -9.92 -33.32 4.00
C LEU A 96 -11.11 -33.10 3.07
N TYR A 97 -11.19 -31.95 2.40
CA TYR A 97 -12.21 -31.69 1.39
C TYR A 97 -12.17 -32.73 0.26
N ILE A 98 -10.99 -33.02 -0.30
CA ILE A 98 -10.83 -34.03 -1.36
C ILE A 98 -11.29 -35.42 -0.88
N LYS A 99 -11.07 -35.75 0.38
CA LYS A 99 -11.49 -37.02 1.01
C LYS A 99 -12.99 -37.07 1.36
N GLY A 100 -13.76 -36.03 1.05
CA GLY A 100 -15.20 -35.97 1.32
C GLY A 100 -15.53 -35.73 2.79
N ALA A 101 -14.66 -35.03 3.53
CA ALA A 101 -14.99 -34.58 4.88
C ALA A 101 -16.20 -33.62 4.86
N ASP A 102 -16.93 -33.61 5.97
CA ASP A 102 -18.09 -32.74 6.14
C ASP A 102 -17.71 -31.25 6.15
N THR A 103 -18.58 -30.41 5.59
CA THR A 103 -18.37 -28.98 5.43
C THR A 103 -18.22 -28.26 6.79
N ASP A 104 -18.93 -28.69 7.84
CA ASP A 104 -18.84 -28.07 9.15
C ASP A 104 -17.45 -28.30 9.77
N LEU A 105 -16.90 -29.51 9.62
CA LEU A 105 -15.54 -29.83 10.06
C LEU A 105 -14.48 -29.04 9.28
N ILE A 106 -14.68 -28.88 7.96
CA ILE A 106 -13.80 -28.06 7.12
C ILE A 106 -13.82 -26.62 7.61
N ASN A 107 -15.01 -26.05 7.82
CA ASN A 107 -15.19 -24.68 8.31
C ASN A 107 -14.61 -24.48 9.71
N GLU A 108 -14.78 -25.43 10.63
CA GLU A 108 -14.17 -25.38 11.97
C GLU A 108 -12.64 -25.30 11.87
N LYS A 109 -12.02 -26.12 11.01
CA LYS A 109 -10.56 -26.09 10.81
C LYS A 109 -10.09 -24.82 10.12
N LEU A 110 -10.85 -24.30 9.16
CA LEU A 110 -10.54 -23.02 8.52
C LEU A 110 -10.62 -21.87 9.53
N ALA A 111 -11.64 -21.81 10.39
CA ALA A 111 -11.80 -20.74 11.37
C ALA A 111 -10.56 -20.58 12.28
N VAL A 112 -9.90 -21.68 12.65
CA VAL A 112 -8.65 -21.65 13.43
C VAL A 112 -7.50 -21.01 12.64
N ILE A 113 -7.39 -21.30 11.34
CA ILE A 113 -6.37 -20.71 10.46
C ILE A 113 -6.68 -19.23 10.21
N GLU A 114 -7.95 -18.90 9.98
CA GLU A 114 -8.42 -17.55 9.71
C GLU A 114 -8.26 -16.63 10.92
N ALA A 115 -8.27 -17.18 12.14
CA ALA A 115 -7.93 -16.45 13.36
C ALA A 115 -6.54 -15.78 13.27
N GLU A 116 -5.60 -16.38 12.54
CA GLU A 116 -4.23 -15.88 12.33
C GLU A 116 -4.11 -14.95 11.10
N ASP A 117 -5.13 -14.88 10.24
CA ASP A 117 -5.11 -14.01 9.05
C ASP A 117 -5.15 -12.53 9.44
N SER A 118 -4.44 -11.72 8.66
CA SER A 118 -4.50 -10.27 8.77
C SER A 118 -5.90 -9.73 8.49
N ILE A 119 -6.22 -8.58 9.08
CA ILE A 119 -7.49 -7.87 8.84
C ILE A 119 -7.70 -7.65 7.33
N TYR A 120 -6.64 -7.29 6.59
CA TYR A 120 -6.69 -7.11 5.15
C TYR A 120 -7.13 -8.38 4.40
N LYS A 121 -6.54 -9.54 4.71
CA LYS A 121 -6.90 -10.82 4.08
C LYS A 121 -8.36 -11.20 4.34
N ARG A 122 -8.87 -10.91 5.54
CA ARG A 122 -10.28 -11.16 5.88
C ARG A 122 -11.22 -10.27 5.06
N LEU A 123 -10.89 -8.99 4.94
CA LEU A 123 -11.66 -8.04 4.12
C LEU A 123 -11.65 -8.39 2.63
N GLU A 124 -10.49 -8.76 2.08
CA GLU A 124 -10.35 -9.19 0.68
C GLU A 124 -11.21 -10.43 0.37
N ARG A 125 -11.32 -11.36 1.34
CA ARG A 125 -12.19 -12.53 1.20
C ARG A 125 -13.68 -12.19 1.30
N ALA A 126 -14.04 -11.28 2.21
CA ALA A 126 -15.43 -10.85 2.40
C ALA A 126 -15.96 -10.02 1.22
N PHE A 127 -15.13 -9.16 0.64
CA PHE A 127 -15.48 -8.28 -0.48
C PHE A 127 -14.50 -8.49 -1.64
N PRO A 128 -14.60 -9.63 -2.36
CA PRO A 128 -13.76 -9.87 -3.52
C PRO A 128 -14.11 -8.92 -4.66
N GLY A 129 -13.15 -8.68 -5.54
CA GLY A 129 -13.33 -7.84 -6.73
C GLY A 129 -12.89 -6.40 -6.55
N TYR A 130 -13.22 -5.58 -7.55
CA TYR A 130 -12.60 -4.26 -7.75
C TYR A 130 -12.92 -3.27 -6.61
N LEU A 131 -14.16 -3.24 -6.12
CA LEU A 131 -14.57 -2.32 -5.05
C LEU A 131 -13.78 -2.55 -3.75
N GLY A 132 -13.64 -3.81 -3.33
CA GLY A 132 -12.85 -4.17 -2.16
C GLY A 132 -11.37 -3.85 -2.35
N GLN A 133 -10.81 -4.13 -3.54
CA GLN A 133 -9.43 -3.77 -3.86
C GLN A 133 -9.19 -2.27 -3.79
N CYS A 134 -10.09 -1.44 -4.32
CA CYS A 134 -9.98 0.01 -4.28
C CYS A 134 -10.11 0.59 -2.88
N LEU A 135 -11.15 0.18 -2.13
CA LEU A 135 -11.39 0.69 -0.78
C LEU A 135 -10.26 0.29 0.17
N PHE A 136 -9.78 -0.96 0.10
CA PHE A 136 -8.81 -1.47 1.06
C PHE A 136 -7.36 -1.14 0.68
N ALA A 137 -7.04 -0.80 -0.58
CA ALA A 137 -5.68 -0.44 -0.97
C ALA A 137 -5.11 0.74 -0.16
N ALA A 138 -5.95 1.73 0.15
CA ALA A 138 -5.54 2.87 0.99
C ALA A 138 -5.29 2.49 2.45
N TYR A 139 -5.96 1.44 2.94
CA TYR A 139 -5.82 0.94 4.31
C TYR A 139 -4.80 -0.19 4.44
N GLN A 140 -4.41 -0.80 3.33
CA GLN A 140 -3.54 -1.98 3.28
C GLN A 140 -2.31 -1.88 4.23
N PRO A 141 -1.57 -0.76 4.30
CA PRO A 141 -0.44 -0.63 5.22
C PRO A 141 -0.79 -0.82 6.71
N PHE A 142 -2.03 -0.53 7.10
CA PHE A 142 -2.49 -0.53 8.49
C PHE A 142 -3.26 -1.79 8.88
N LEU A 143 -3.63 -2.63 7.92
CA LEU A 143 -4.47 -3.81 8.12
C LEU A 143 -3.68 -5.13 8.03
N GLN A 144 -2.37 -5.07 8.25
CA GLN A 144 -1.47 -6.22 8.19
C GLN A 144 -1.46 -7.05 9.48
N GLU A 145 -1.95 -6.51 10.59
CA GLU A 145 -2.06 -7.22 11.87
C GLU A 145 -3.26 -8.18 11.88
N PRO A 146 -3.19 -9.32 12.62
CA PRO A 146 -4.37 -10.15 12.88
C PRO A 146 -5.43 -9.37 13.66
N LEU A 147 -6.71 -9.71 13.43
CA LEU A 147 -7.80 -9.10 14.17
C LEU A 147 -7.72 -9.48 15.66
N SER A 148 -7.68 -8.47 16.53
CA SER A 148 -7.67 -8.69 17.97
C SER A 148 -9.09 -8.93 18.51
N LYS A 149 -9.20 -9.63 19.65
CA LYS A 149 -10.50 -9.96 20.27
C LYS A 149 -11.36 -8.74 20.58
N ASP A 150 -10.74 -7.64 21.00
CA ASP A 150 -11.40 -6.36 21.26
C ASP A 150 -11.87 -5.63 19.98
N GLY A 151 -11.35 -6.01 18.81
CA GLY A 151 -11.74 -5.47 17.52
C GLY A 151 -12.83 -6.24 16.79
N GLU A 152 -13.20 -7.45 17.25
CA GLU A 152 -14.13 -8.35 16.55
C GLU A 152 -15.51 -7.71 16.32
N GLU A 153 -16.11 -7.14 17.36
CA GLU A 153 -17.44 -6.51 17.25
C GLU A 153 -17.43 -5.32 16.27
N ALA A 154 -16.37 -4.50 16.30
CA ALA A 154 -16.23 -3.37 15.39
C ALA A 154 -15.99 -3.83 13.94
N PHE A 155 -15.24 -4.91 13.76
CA PHE A 155 -15.00 -5.51 12.45
C PHE A 155 -16.30 -6.07 11.86
N GLU A 156 -17.09 -6.81 12.64
CA GLU A 156 -18.39 -7.34 12.20
C GLU A 156 -19.35 -6.22 11.78
N LYS A 157 -19.45 -5.15 12.58
CA LYS A 157 -20.25 -3.95 12.24
C LYS A 157 -19.77 -3.30 10.95
N TYR A 158 -18.46 -3.29 10.70
CA TYR A 158 -17.89 -2.74 9.48
C TYR A 158 -18.22 -3.59 8.26
N ILE A 159 -18.16 -4.92 8.38
CA ILE A 159 -18.61 -5.84 7.32
C ILE A 159 -20.10 -5.60 7.01
N GLN A 160 -20.96 -5.57 8.04
CA GLN A 160 -22.39 -5.34 7.85
C GLN A 160 -22.68 -3.99 7.18
N TYR A 161 -21.95 -2.95 7.59
CA TYR A 161 -22.04 -1.63 6.95
C TYR A 161 -21.68 -1.70 5.47
N LEU A 162 -20.52 -2.26 5.12
CA LEU A 162 -20.08 -2.39 3.74
C LEU A 162 -21.05 -3.24 2.89
N ASP A 163 -21.58 -4.33 3.44
CA ASP A 163 -22.54 -5.21 2.76
C ASP A 163 -23.88 -4.50 2.49
N SER A 164 -24.24 -3.52 3.31
CA SER A 164 -25.44 -2.70 3.13
C SER A 164 -25.29 -1.57 2.09
N LEU A 165 -24.07 -1.31 1.61
CA LEU A 165 -23.85 -0.26 0.64
C LEU A 165 -24.40 -0.68 -0.74
N PRO A 166 -25.05 0.24 -1.48
CA PRO A 166 -25.36 -0.03 -2.87
C PRO A 166 -24.08 -0.14 -3.70
N THR A 167 -24.17 -0.82 -4.85
CA THR A 167 -23.03 -0.91 -5.77
C THR A 167 -22.69 0.48 -6.31
N PHE A 168 -21.44 0.90 -6.13
CA PHE A 168 -20.91 2.10 -6.77
C PHE A 168 -20.58 1.78 -8.23
N GLU A 169 -21.33 2.37 -9.15
CA GLU A 169 -21.17 2.16 -10.59
C GLU A 169 -20.62 3.42 -11.26
N LEU A 170 -19.52 3.25 -11.98
CA LEU A 170 -18.99 4.25 -12.91
C LEU A 170 -19.55 4.00 -14.31
N SER A 171 -19.74 5.05 -15.10
CA SER A 171 -20.07 4.92 -16.51
C SER A 171 -18.95 4.23 -17.29
N ARG A 172 -19.25 3.70 -18.49
CA ARG A 172 -18.21 3.04 -19.32
C ARG A 172 -17.06 3.97 -19.66
N GLU A 173 -17.34 5.24 -19.95
CA GLU A 173 -16.31 6.24 -20.26
C GLU A 173 -15.40 6.50 -19.04
N GLU A 174 -15.96 6.52 -17.83
CA GLU A 174 -15.19 6.68 -16.59
C GLU A 174 -14.38 5.43 -16.25
N GLN A 175 -14.93 4.24 -16.51
CA GLN A 175 -14.21 2.98 -16.38
C GLN A 175 -13.00 2.93 -17.33
N ASP A 176 -13.21 3.22 -18.62
CA ASP A 176 -12.16 3.26 -19.64
C ASP A 176 -11.06 4.27 -19.27
N TYR A 177 -11.44 5.44 -18.75
CA TYR A 177 -10.51 6.46 -18.29
C TYR A 177 -9.67 5.99 -17.09
N ILE A 178 -10.28 5.34 -16.09
CA ILE A 178 -9.55 4.77 -14.96
C ILE A 178 -8.65 3.62 -15.41
N ASP A 179 -9.09 2.78 -16.33
CA ASP A 179 -8.30 1.67 -16.85
C ASP A 179 -7.07 2.19 -17.61
N GLU A 180 -7.22 3.23 -18.44
CA GLU A 180 -6.10 3.88 -19.12
C GLU A 180 -5.11 4.47 -18.12
N LEU A 181 -5.59 5.21 -17.11
CA LEU A 181 -4.74 5.76 -16.05
C LEU A 181 -4.02 4.66 -15.27
N SER A 182 -4.78 3.68 -14.79
CA SER A 182 -4.32 2.60 -13.90
C SER A 182 -3.38 1.62 -14.59
N SER A 183 -3.43 1.50 -15.92
CA SER A 183 -2.55 0.63 -16.72
C SER A 183 -1.05 0.91 -16.51
N SER A 184 -0.72 2.14 -16.13
CA SER A 184 0.65 2.57 -15.82
C SER A 184 1.08 2.31 -14.37
N PHE A 185 0.14 2.00 -13.47
CA PHE A 185 0.39 1.79 -12.04
C PHE A 185 0.53 0.29 -11.75
N ASN A 186 1.62 -0.08 -11.08
CA ASN A 186 1.77 -1.42 -10.52
C ASN A 186 1.62 -1.37 -9.00
N MET A 187 1.46 -2.54 -8.38
CA MET A 187 1.32 -2.67 -6.92
C MET A 187 2.48 -2.06 -6.13
N GLN A 188 3.69 -2.00 -6.72
CA GLN A 188 4.84 -1.35 -6.09
C GLN A 188 4.68 0.17 -6.07
N THR A 189 4.16 0.79 -7.14
CA THR A 189 3.87 2.23 -7.18
C THR A 189 2.85 2.62 -6.11
N LEU A 190 1.76 1.85 -5.95
CA LEU A 190 0.77 2.07 -4.90
C LEU A 190 1.39 2.00 -3.49
N LYS A 191 2.28 1.03 -3.28
CA LYS A 191 2.99 0.90 -2.01
C LYS A 191 3.94 2.07 -1.74
N ASP A 192 4.72 2.50 -2.73
CA ASP A 192 5.62 3.66 -2.61
C ASP A 192 4.83 4.95 -2.31
N VAL A 193 3.65 5.14 -2.94
CA VAL A 193 2.74 6.26 -2.65
C VAL A 193 2.22 6.20 -1.22
N ASN A 194 1.77 5.03 -0.76
CA ASN A 194 1.30 4.84 0.61
C ASN A 194 2.42 5.12 1.64
N GLU A 195 3.64 4.62 1.42
CA GLU A 195 4.81 4.89 2.27
C GLU A 195 5.11 6.39 2.35
N ALA A 196 5.13 7.09 1.20
CA ALA A 196 5.40 8.52 1.14
C ALA A 196 4.31 9.33 1.85
N LYS A 197 3.03 8.94 1.69
CA LYS A 197 1.89 9.57 2.37
C LYS A 197 1.97 9.42 3.88
N ILE A 198 2.29 8.22 4.36
CA ILE A 198 2.49 7.96 5.80
C ILE A 198 3.65 8.80 6.32
N ALA A 199 4.80 8.79 5.66
CA ALA A 199 5.97 9.57 6.07
C ALA A 199 5.69 11.09 6.12
N ALA A 200 4.92 11.60 5.15
CA ALA A 200 4.49 12.99 5.11
C ALA A 200 3.57 13.33 6.29
N VAL A 201 2.63 12.45 6.64
CA VAL A 201 1.73 12.64 7.80
C VAL A 201 2.50 12.54 9.13
N GLU A 202 3.43 11.61 9.27
CA GLU A 202 4.23 11.49 10.50
C GLU A 202 5.14 12.70 10.74
N ASN A 203 5.57 13.37 9.68
CA ASN A 203 6.50 14.49 9.74
C ASN A 203 5.91 15.74 9.06
N TYR A 204 4.62 16.02 9.30
CA TYR A 204 3.85 16.99 8.54
C TYR A 204 4.45 18.41 8.51
N GLU A 205 5.05 18.89 9.62
CA GLU A 205 5.68 20.21 9.66
C GLU A 205 6.91 20.29 8.75
N LYS A 206 7.78 19.28 8.83
CA LYS A 206 8.99 19.19 8.02
C LYS A 206 8.62 19.05 6.55
N TRP A 207 7.74 18.10 6.25
CA TRP A 207 7.28 17.84 4.89
C TRP A 207 6.64 19.09 4.26
N HIS A 208 5.76 19.79 4.99
CA HIS A 208 5.16 21.04 4.52
C HIS A 208 6.22 22.09 4.20
N ASN A 209 7.20 22.29 5.08
CA ASN A 209 8.25 23.28 4.88
C ASN A 209 9.16 22.98 3.69
N GLU A 210 9.48 21.70 3.46
CA GLU A 210 10.30 21.25 2.33
C GLU A 210 9.54 21.27 1.00
N ASN A 211 8.20 21.25 1.02
CA ASN A 211 7.36 21.10 -0.17
C ASN A 211 6.46 22.30 -0.47
N LYS A 212 6.69 23.48 0.13
CA LYS A 212 5.83 24.68 -0.02
C LYS A 212 5.53 25.04 -1.48
N GLU A 213 6.56 25.05 -2.33
CA GLU A 213 6.41 25.38 -3.75
C GLU A 213 5.54 24.34 -4.48
N THR A 214 5.83 23.05 -4.27
CA THR A 214 5.04 21.94 -4.82
C THR A 214 3.58 22.01 -4.40
N ILE A 215 3.32 22.31 -3.12
CA ILE A 215 1.96 22.49 -2.59
C ILE A 215 1.24 23.63 -3.32
N SER A 216 1.89 24.77 -3.51
CA SER A 216 1.31 25.93 -4.20
C SER A 216 1.01 25.66 -5.67
N ILE A 217 1.89 24.96 -6.38
CA ILE A 217 1.67 24.51 -7.76
C ILE A 217 0.47 23.56 -7.82
N TYR A 218 0.40 22.59 -6.91
CA TYR A 218 -0.69 21.62 -6.84
C TYR A 218 -2.02 22.30 -6.52
N ASP A 219 -2.06 23.24 -5.57
CA ASP A 219 -3.25 24.04 -5.26
C ASP A 219 -3.71 24.85 -6.47
N SER A 220 -2.77 25.43 -7.24
CA SER A 220 -3.10 26.17 -8.46
C SER A 220 -3.69 25.26 -9.52
N TYR A 221 -3.14 24.07 -9.69
CA TYR A 221 -3.67 23.04 -10.60
C TYR A 221 -5.07 22.59 -10.18
N LEU A 222 -5.32 22.28 -8.91
CA LEU A 222 -6.64 21.90 -8.41
C LEU A 222 -7.71 22.99 -8.61
N ASN A 223 -7.28 24.26 -8.70
CA ASN A 223 -8.16 25.39 -8.96
C ASN A 223 -8.29 25.76 -10.45
N SER A 224 -7.53 25.12 -11.33
CA SER A 224 -7.59 25.33 -12.79
C SER A 224 -8.87 24.77 -13.40
N ASP A 225 -9.28 25.35 -14.55
CA ASP A 225 -10.39 24.84 -15.33
C ASP A 225 -10.08 23.44 -15.90
N ASP A 226 -8.83 23.19 -16.27
CA ASP A 226 -8.34 21.88 -16.74
C ASP A 226 -8.65 20.78 -15.72
N TYR A 227 -8.35 21.00 -14.44
CA TYR A 227 -8.68 20.02 -13.40
C TYR A 227 -10.18 19.96 -13.14
N LYS A 228 -10.83 21.12 -12.96
CA LYS A 228 -12.25 21.20 -12.58
C LYS A 228 -13.20 20.57 -13.60
N THR A 229 -12.82 20.58 -14.87
CA THR A 229 -13.57 19.97 -15.97
C THR A 229 -13.07 18.58 -16.36
N SER A 230 -12.03 18.07 -15.70
CA SER A 230 -11.46 16.76 -16.00
C SER A 230 -12.40 15.61 -15.61
N PRO A 231 -12.35 14.47 -16.34
CA PRO A 231 -13.05 13.24 -15.94
C PRO A 231 -12.66 12.77 -14.53
N MET A 232 -11.39 12.94 -14.15
CA MET A 232 -10.91 12.57 -12.82
C MET A 232 -11.63 13.33 -11.70
N LYS A 233 -11.87 14.62 -11.90
CA LYS A 233 -12.59 15.44 -10.93
C LYS A 233 -14.05 14.98 -10.81
N HIS A 234 -14.70 14.69 -11.93
CA HIS A 234 -16.07 14.16 -11.91
C HIS A 234 -16.17 12.84 -11.13
N ILE A 235 -15.28 11.88 -11.43
CA ILE A 235 -15.19 10.60 -10.71
C ILE A 235 -14.94 10.80 -9.22
N GLN A 236 -14.01 11.70 -8.87
CA GLN A 236 -13.70 12.01 -7.48
C GLN A 236 -14.92 12.58 -6.74
N ASP A 237 -15.69 13.45 -7.37
CA ASP A 237 -16.88 14.05 -6.78
C ASP A 237 -18.01 13.04 -6.63
N GLN A 238 -18.23 12.15 -7.61
CA GLN A 238 -19.19 11.05 -7.48
C GLN A 238 -18.84 10.13 -6.31
N LEU A 239 -17.58 9.71 -6.20
CA LEU A 239 -17.12 8.86 -5.10
C LEU A 239 -17.27 9.59 -3.76
N LYS A 240 -16.89 10.87 -3.70
CA LYS A 240 -17.02 11.66 -2.47
C LYS A 240 -18.48 11.77 -2.03
N THR A 241 -19.38 12.10 -2.95
CA THR A 241 -20.83 12.20 -2.69
C THR A 241 -21.37 10.86 -2.22
N PHE A 242 -21.05 9.76 -2.90
CA PHE A 242 -21.44 8.41 -2.49
C PHE A 242 -21.01 8.07 -1.05
N LEU A 243 -19.75 8.36 -0.69
CA LEU A 243 -19.25 8.11 0.66
C LEU A 243 -19.94 8.97 1.72
N VAL A 244 -20.25 10.23 1.40
CA VAL A 244 -20.95 11.16 2.32
C VAL A 244 -22.42 10.74 2.49
N ASP A 245 -23.13 10.48 1.40
CA ASP A 245 -24.54 10.09 1.39
C ASP A 245 -24.78 8.76 2.11
N HIS A 246 -23.73 7.94 2.27
CA HIS A 246 -23.78 6.66 2.96
C HIS A 246 -23.01 6.67 4.28
N HIS A 247 -22.77 7.86 4.84
CA HIS A 247 -22.22 8.05 6.19
C HIS A 247 -20.89 7.32 6.44
N TYR A 248 -20.05 7.21 5.42
CA TYR A 248 -18.79 6.47 5.49
C TYR A 248 -17.82 7.04 6.53
N TYR A 249 -17.74 8.37 6.62
CA TYR A 249 -16.84 9.05 7.55
C TYR A 249 -17.31 8.96 9.01
N GLU A 250 -18.63 8.87 9.23
CA GLU A 250 -19.26 8.81 10.54
C GLU A 250 -19.38 7.38 11.07
N LEU A 251 -19.53 6.39 10.18
CA LEU A 251 -19.73 4.99 10.55
C LEU A 251 -18.48 4.15 10.29
N ALA A 252 -17.96 4.17 9.07
CA ALA A 252 -16.90 3.27 8.64
C ALA A 252 -15.56 3.62 9.28
N ILE A 253 -15.15 4.90 9.24
CA ILE A 253 -13.86 5.35 9.78
C ILE A 253 -13.71 5.07 11.29
N PRO A 254 -14.70 5.37 12.16
CA PRO A 254 -14.60 5.02 13.58
C PRO A 254 -14.46 3.51 13.83
N LEU A 255 -15.12 2.66 13.04
CA LEU A 255 -14.99 1.21 13.16
C LEU A 255 -13.59 0.75 12.78
N ILE A 256 -13.02 1.22 11.65
CA ILE A 256 -11.64 0.89 11.24
C ILE A 256 -10.64 1.26 12.34
N ARG A 257 -10.81 2.42 12.98
CA ARG A 257 -9.95 2.87 14.08
C ARG A 257 -10.06 1.99 15.33
N GLN A 258 -11.18 1.31 15.55
CA GLN A 258 -11.33 0.40 16.69
C GLN A 258 -10.61 -0.93 16.45
N PHE A 259 -10.72 -1.50 15.25
CA PHE A 259 -10.11 -2.81 14.96
C PHE A 259 -8.69 -2.74 14.37
N SER A 260 -8.19 -1.57 13.98
CA SER A 260 -6.80 -1.36 13.53
C SER A 260 -6.12 -0.26 14.34
N LYS A 261 -5.18 -0.67 15.20
CA LYS A 261 -4.43 0.25 16.07
C LYS A 261 -3.46 1.10 15.25
N SER A 262 -2.86 0.47 14.23
CA SER A 262 -1.98 1.15 13.28
C SER A 262 -2.72 2.26 12.53
N TYR A 263 -3.97 2.01 12.12
CA TYR A 263 -4.78 3.04 11.45
C TYR A 263 -5.22 4.14 12.40
N ASP A 264 -5.63 3.83 13.64
CA ASP A 264 -6.01 4.86 14.62
C ASP A 264 -4.86 5.81 14.95
N HIS A 265 -3.64 5.28 15.08
CA HIS A 265 -2.45 6.10 15.25
C HIS A 265 -2.26 7.06 14.06
N TYR A 266 -2.23 6.51 12.85
CA TYR A 266 -2.10 7.29 11.63
C TYR A 266 -3.22 8.34 11.48
N TYR A 267 -4.46 8.00 11.80
CA TYR A 267 -5.61 8.90 11.69
C TYR A 267 -5.50 10.10 12.66
N LYS A 268 -5.03 9.87 13.89
CA LYS A 268 -4.76 10.95 14.85
C LYS A 268 -3.70 11.91 14.30
N LYS A 269 -2.61 11.36 13.76
CA LYS A 269 -1.54 12.16 13.11
C LYS A 269 -2.03 12.90 11.88
N LEU A 270 -2.87 12.27 11.05
CA LEU A 270 -3.49 12.90 9.89
C LEU A 270 -4.37 14.09 10.30
N THR A 271 -5.09 13.99 11.41
CA THR A 271 -5.90 15.09 11.96
C THR A 271 -5.02 16.26 12.40
N GLU A 272 -3.95 15.98 13.15
CA GLU A 272 -2.95 17.00 13.54
C GLU A 272 -2.34 17.70 12.32
N ALA A 273 -1.96 16.92 11.30
CA ALA A 273 -1.41 17.42 10.04
C ALA A 273 -2.41 18.30 9.27
N SER A 274 -3.68 17.89 9.22
CA SER A 274 -4.76 18.65 8.60
C SER A 274 -4.98 19.99 9.30
N ASP A 275 -5.06 20.00 10.64
CA ASP A 275 -5.21 21.22 11.43
C ASP A 275 -4.02 22.16 11.25
N TYR A 276 -2.80 21.61 11.23
CA TYR A 276 -1.60 22.38 10.93
C TYR A 276 -1.69 23.03 9.55
N TYR A 277 -2.05 22.27 8.52
CA TYR A 277 -2.15 22.77 7.16
C TYR A 277 -3.22 23.85 6.99
N LEU A 278 -4.40 23.68 7.61
CA LEU A 278 -5.46 24.69 7.62
C LEU A 278 -4.99 25.99 8.28
N LYS A 279 -4.27 25.90 9.40
CA LYS A 279 -3.65 27.08 10.05
C LYS A 279 -2.64 27.79 9.15
N GLN A 280 -1.86 27.05 8.35
CA GLN A 280 -0.91 27.64 7.40
C GLN A 280 -1.59 28.25 6.17
N LYS A 281 -2.74 27.70 5.73
CA LYS A 281 -3.54 28.25 4.63
C LYS A 281 -4.32 29.51 5.01
N GLY A 282 -4.63 29.68 6.29
CA GLY A 282 -5.21 30.90 6.84
C GLY A 282 -6.62 30.73 7.39
N ASP A 283 -6.72 30.13 8.59
CA ASP A 283 -7.68 30.52 9.63
C ASP A 283 -7.09 30.16 11.02
N ALA A 284 -6.55 31.19 11.69
CA ALA A 284 -6.51 31.21 13.16
C ALA A 284 -7.92 31.55 13.65
N PRO A 285 -8.39 31.00 14.78
CA PRO A 285 -9.81 31.03 15.16
C PRO A 285 -10.31 32.47 15.36
N GLN A 286 -11.55 32.71 14.93
CA GLN A 286 -12.49 33.56 15.68
C GLN A 286 -13.58 32.68 16.26
#